data_AF-A0A351PU53-F1
#
_entry.id   AF-A0A351PU53-F1
#
_cell.length_a   1.000
_cell.length_b   1.000
_cell.length_c   1.000
_cell.angle_alpha   90.00
_cell.angle_beta   90.00
_cell.angle_gamma   90.00
#
_symmetry.space_group_name_H-M   'P 1'
#
loop_
_entity.id
_entity.type
_entity.pdbx_description
1 polymer ?
#
loop_
_entity_poly.entity_id
_entity_poly.type
_entity_poly.pdbx_seq_one_letter_code
_entity_poly.pdbx_strand_id
1 'polypeptide(L)'
;MAVSILVLVPFIIFAVIAICIGVVAIKVTKAIKSTADSITPFFNEIKKADQAAQITPRTLDGTEPVRIPAILRDFPEFNVELARSYISNIMTEYMNALDTGNPSSLKDDCTSQFYEELLYTLMNNHISCKLPRVHKVVIADYRRSGEEAMITFQASVQYQKENSNYIKQAKYAIKYSYFLEMGAKGEYESLRCPHCGAPVSSIGMKVCPACDSAISFAISRTWKVSDIKEML
;
A
#
# COMPACT_ATOMS: atom_id res chain seq x y z
N MET A 1 67.39 60.65 13.09
CA MET A 1 67.42 59.24 12.62
C MET A 1 66.73 58.25 13.58
N ALA A 2 66.66 58.50 14.89
CA ALA A 2 66.01 57.58 15.85
C ALA A 2 64.46 57.56 15.79
N VAL A 3 63.82 58.69 15.47
CA VAL A 3 62.34 58.82 15.46
C VAL A 3 61.68 58.00 14.34
N SER A 4 62.34 57.88 13.18
CA SER A 4 61.85 57.09 12.05
C SER A 4 61.83 55.59 12.33
N ILE A 5 62.76 55.09 13.14
CA ILE A 5 62.89 53.67 13.49
C ILE A 5 61.79 53.24 14.48
N LEU A 6 61.39 54.13 15.39
CA LEU A 6 60.36 53.84 16.41
C LEU A 6 58.96 53.62 15.79
N VAL A 7 58.68 54.23 14.63
CA VAL A 7 57.38 54.17 13.94
C VAL A 7 57.34 53.04 12.89
N LEU A 8 58.48 52.68 12.30
CA LEU A 8 58.58 51.62 11.28
C LEU A 8 58.42 50.20 11.86
N VAL A 9 58.99 49.94 13.03
CA VAL A 9 58.94 48.63 13.69
C VAL A 9 57.50 48.13 13.96
N PRO A 10 56.57 48.90 14.56
CA PRO A 10 55.20 48.44 14.78
C PRO A 10 54.42 48.21 13.47
N PHE A 11 54.71 48.97 12.42
CA PHE A 11 54.06 48.80 11.11
C PHE A 11 54.46 47.48 10.44
N ILE A 12 55.74 47.10 10.56
CA ILE A 12 56.25 45.81 10.07
C ILE A 12 55.62 44.65 10.86
N ILE A 13 55.51 44.77 12.18
CA ILE A 13 54.88 43.75 13.03
C ILE A 13 53.40 43.56 12.65
N PHE A 14 52.67 44.66 12.43
CA PHE A 14 51.28 44.59 12.00
C PHE A 14 51.12 43.92 10.62
N ALA A 15 52.00 44.25 9.66
CA ALA A 15 52.00 43.62 8.35
C ALA A 15 52.26 42.11 8.43
N VAL A 16 53.21 41.67 9.26
CA VAL A 16 53.50 40.25 9.48
C VAL A 16 52.31 39.52 10.11
N ILE A 17 51.66 40.12 11.12
CA ILE A 17 50.47 39.54 11.75
C ILE A 17 49.32 39.41 10.75
N ALA A 18 49.07 40.44 9.93
CA ALA A 18 48.03 40.41 8.91
C ALA A 18 48.27 39.30 7.87
N ILE A 19 49.53 39.10 7.46
CA ILE A 19 49.92 38.01 6.55
C ILE A 19 49.70 36.65 7.23
N CYS A 20 50.09 36.48 8.49
CA CYS A 20 49.88 35.23 9.23
C CYS A 20 48.39 34.89 9.36
N ILE A 21 47.54 35.87 9.68
CA ILE A 21 46.08 35.69 9.76
C ILE A 21 45.50 35.31 8.39
N GLY A 22 45.94 35.98 7.33
CA GLY A 22 45.53 35.66 5.95
C GLY A 22 45.88 34.23 5.55
N VAL A 23 47.10 33.79 5.85
CA VAL A 23 47.56 32.41 5.55
C VAL A 23 46.75 31.37 6.32
N VAL A 24 46.43 31.62 7.59
CA VAL A 24 45.60 30.73 8.41
C VAL A 24 44.17 30.67 7.86
N ALA A 25 43.56 31.81 7.53
CA ALA A 25 42.22 31.89 6.97
C ALA A 25 42.11 31.12 5.63
N ILE A 26 43.13 31.21 4.77
CA ILE A 26 43.20 30.47 3.50
C ILE A 26 43.29 28.95 3.75
N LYS A 27 44.09 28.51 4.73
CA LYS A 27 44.20 27.07 5.06
C LYS A 27 42.90 26.51 5.65
N VAL A 28 42.23 27.26 6.52
CA VAL A 28 40.95 26.85 7.14
C VAL A 28 39.84 26.77 6.09
N THR A 29 39.69 27.80 5.25
CA THR A 29 38.68 27.80 4.18
C THR A 29 38.92 26.69 3.16
N LYS A 30 40.18 26.40 2.82
CA LYS A 30 40.54 25.30 1.90
C LYS A 30 40.26 23.92 2.52
N ALA A 31 40.53 23.74 3.81
CA ALA A 31 40.21 22.51 4.55
C ALA A 31 38.69 22.28 4.63
N ILE A 32 37.93 23.30 5.00
CA ILE A 32 36.45 23.23 5.06
C ILE A 32 35.86 22.90 3.70
N LYS A 33 36.37 23.53 2.63
CA LYS A 33 35.92 23.26 1.26
C LYS A 33 36.25 21.83 0.81
N SER A 34 37.45 21.33 1.14
CA SER A 34 37.85 19.95 0.81
C SER A 34 37.02 18.88 1.54
N THR A 35 36.61 19.16 2.79
CA THR A 35 35.74 18.27 3.54
C THR A 35 34.32 18.32 2.97
N ALA A 36 33.77 19.51 2.72
CA ALA A 36 32.44 19.67 2.12
C ALA A 36 32.32 18.98 0.74
N ASP A 37 33.35 19.10 -0.11
CA ASP A 37 33.40 18.44 -1.42
C ASP A 37 33.45 16.90 -1.29
N SER A 38 33.94 16.35 -0.17
CA SER A 38 34.00 14.89 0.07
C SER A 38 32.70 14.30 0.62
N ILE A 39 31.88 15.07 1.35
CA ILE A 39 30.59 14.61 1.92
C ILE A 39 29.38 14.90 1.02
N THR A 40 29.46 15.91 0.15
CA THR A 40 28.41 16.21 -0.85
C THR A 40 28.00 15.04 -1.76
N PRO A 41 28.89 14.17 -2.27
CA PRO A 41 28.47 13.02 -3.07
C PRO A 41 27.61 12.03 -2.27
N PHE A 42 27.94 11.79 -1.00
CA PHE A 42 27.16 10.93 -0.10
C PHE A 42 25.76 11.49 0.18
N PHE A 43 25.64 12.79 0.47
CA PHE A 43 24.33 13.43 0.62
C PHE A 43 23.52 13.44 -0.67
N ASN A 44 24.16 13.62 -1.83
CA ASN A 44 23.50 13.55 -3.11
C ASN A 44 23.03 12.14 -3.45
N GLU A 45 23.76 11.11 -3.02
CA GLU A 45 23.39 9.71 -3.18
C GLU A 45 22.21 9.32 -2.28
N ILE A 46 22.19 9.76 -1.01
CA ILE A 46 21.02 9.64 -0.12
C ILE A 46 19.81 10.37 -0.72
N LYS A 47 19.99 11.60 -1.20
CA LYS A 47 18.90 12.37 -1.81
C LYS A 47 18.37 11.70 -3.08
N LYS A 48 19.24 11.08 -3.89
CA LYS A 48 18.84 10.28 -5.06
C LYS A 48 18.10 9.01 -4.67
N ALA A 49 18.51 8.33 -3.60
CA ALA A 49 17.82 7.16 -3.08
C ALA A 49 16.41 7.51 -2.56
N ASP A 50 16.29 8.61 -1.82
CA ASP A 50 15.00 9.13 -1.33
C ASP A 50 14.10 9.58 -2.49
N GLN A 51 14.66 10.20 -3.53
CA GLN A 51 13.93 10.58 -4.74
C GLN A 51 13.50 9.35 -5.56
N ALA A 52 14.37 8.36 -5.72
CA ALA A 52 14.07 7.12 -6.43
C ALA A 52 12.95 6.31 -5.75
N ALA A 53 12.92 6.30 -4.41
CA ALA A 53 11.85 5.68 -3.63
C ALA A 53 10.49 6.40 -3.78
N GLN A 54 10.48 7.70 -4.10
CA GLN A 54 9.25 8.47 -4.31
C GLN A 54 8.63 8.26 -5.71
N ILE A 55 9.46 7.99 -6.72
CA ILE A 55 9.01 7.86 -8.12
C ILE A 55 8.73 6.41 -8.54
N THR A 56 9.30 5.42 -7.86
CA THR A 56 9.22 4.02 -8.28
C THR A 56 8.13 3.28 -7.52
N PRO A 57 7.05 2.80 -8.19
CA PRO A 57 6.06 1.96 -7.54
C PRO A 57 6.70 0.72 -6.92
N ARG A 58 6.19 0.28 -5.76
CA ARG A 58 6.67 -0.94 -5.09
C ARG A 58 6.45 -2.16 -5.98
N THR A 59 7.47 -3.03 -6.06
CA THR A 59 7.36 -4.33 -6.75
C THR A 59 6.34 -5.21 -6.06
N LEU A 60 5.55 -5.91 -6.86
CA LEU A 60 4.51 -6.83 -6.41
C LEU A 60 4.93 -8.28 -6.65
N ASP A 61 4.19 -9.20 -6.05
CA ASP A 61 4.39 -10.63 -6.23
C ASP A 61 4.30 -11.04 -7.72
N GLY A 62 5.21 -11.93 -8.14
CA GLY A 62 5.33 -12.40 -9.53
C GLY A 62 4.71 -13.79 -9.78
N THR A 63 4.05 -14.39 -8.79
CA THR A 63 3.56 -15.77 -8.85
C THR A 63 2.12 -15.91 -9.35
N GLU A 64 1.46 -14.80 -9.69
CA GLU A 64 0.10 -14.74 -10.24
C GLU A 64 -0.18 -15.80 -11.34
N PRO A 65 0.71 -16.05 -12.32
CA PRO A 65 0.47 -17.07 -13.35
C PRO A 65 0.30 -18.49 -12.81
N VAL A 66 0.87 -18.80 -11.64
CA VAL A 66 0.75 -20.10 -10.97
C VAL A 66 -0.54 -20.19 -10.16
N ARG A 67 -1.05 -19.05 -9.66
CA ARG A 67 -2.26 -18.99 -8.81
C ARG A 67 -3.55 -19.01 -9.61
N ILE A 68 -3.58 -18.34 -10.75
CA ILE A 68 -4.79 -18.23 -11.59
C ILE A 68 -5.36 -19.61 -11.96
N PRO A 69 -4.57 -20.60 -12.44
CA PRO A 69 -5.11 -21.92 -12.78
C PRO A 69 -5.72 -22.66 -11.58
N ALA A 70 -5.22 -22.43 -10.36
CA ALA A 70 -5.80 -23.03 -9.15
C ALA A 70 -7.15 -22.38 -8.81
N ILE A 71 -7.25 -21.05 -8.90
CA ILE A 71 -8.51 -20.32 -8.69
C ILE A 71 -9.56 -20.76 -9.72
N LEU A 72 -9.21 -20.81 -11.00
CA LEU A 72 -10.15 -21.17 -12.07
C LEU A 72 -10.56 -22.64 -12.06
N ARG A 73 -9.75 -23.52 -11.46
CA ARG A 73 -10.15 -24.92 -11.24
C ARG A 73 -11.26 -25.01 -10.19
N ASP A 74 -11.17 -24.18 -9.17
CA ASP A 74 -12.09 -24.16 -8.04
C ASP A 74 -13.33 -23.30 -8.30
N PHE A 75 -13.16 -22.24 -9.10
CA PHE A 75 -14.18 -21.27 -9.51
C PHE A 75 -14.04 -20.96 -11.01
N PRO A 76 -14.53 -21.84 -11.90
CA PRO A 76 -14.42 -21.67 -13.36
C PRO A 76 -15.08 -20.38 -13.89
N GLU A 77 -16.07 -19.86 -13.17
CA GLU A 77 -16.77 -18.62 -13.48
C GLU A 77 -16.03 -17.36 -13.02
N PHE A 78 -14.96 -17.50 -12.22
CA PHE A 78 -14.26 -16.35 -11.66
C PHE A 78 -13.54 -15.55 -12.74
N ASN A 79 -13.93 -14.29 -12.91
CA ASN A 79 -13.27 -13.38 -13.84
C ASN A 79 -12.15 -12.61 -13.13
N VAL A 80 -10.91 -13.04 -13.34
CA VAL A 80 -9.71 -12.45 -12.74
C VAL A 80 -9.55 -10.96 -13.06
N GLU A 81 -9.83 -10.55 -14.30
CA GLU A 81 -9.66 -9.15 -14.72
C GLU A 81 -10.71 -8.25 -14.10
N LEU A 82 -11.97 -8.71 -14.08
CA LEU A 82 -13.05 -7.98 -13.42
C LEU A 82 -12.77 -7.84 -11.91
N ALA A 83 -12.36 -8.93 -11.25
CA ALA A 83 -12.00 -8.91 -9.84
C ALA A 83 -10.81 -7.95 -9.59
N ARG A 84 -9.80 -7.93 -10.46
CA ARG A 84 -8.67 -7.00 -10.36
C ARG A 84 -9.11 -5.55 -10.46
N SER A 85 -9.95 -5.22 -11.45
CA SER A 85 -10.49 -3.87 -11.62
C SER A 85 -11.32 -3.47 -10.40
N TYR A 86 -12.14 -4.38 -9.88
CA TYR A 86 -12.96 -4.15 -8.70
C TYR A 86 -12.12 -3.90 -7.45
N ILE A 87 -11.09 -4.73 -7.19
CA ILE A 87 -10.15 -4.53 -6.07
C ILE A 87 -9.37 -3.21 -6.22
N SER A 88 -9.00 -2.81 -7.44
CA SER A 88 -8.36 -1.51 -7.70
C SER A 88 -9.26 -0.33 -7.31
N ASN A 89 -10.55 -0.43 -7.60
CA ASN A 89 -11.54 0.59 -7.22
C ASN A 89 -11.72 0.62 -5.70
N ILE A 90 -11.92 -0.53 -5.06
CA ILE A 90 -12.01 -0.64 -3.60
C ILE A 90 -10.77 -0.06 -2.92
N MET A 91 -9.58 -0.35 -3.43
CA MET A 91 -8.34 0.20 -2.86
C MET A 91 -8.32 1.72 -2.98
N THR A 92 -8.78 2.28 -4.10
CA THR A 92 -8.89 3.74 -4.28
C THR A 92 -9.89 4.34 -3.29
N GLU A 93 -11.06 3.72 -3.14
CA GLU A 93 -12.07 4.15 -2.17
C GLU A 93 -11.59 4.04 -0.73
N TYR A 94 -10.88 2.98 -0.37
CA TYR A 94 -10.23 2.83 0.93
C TYR A 94 -9.24 3.96 1.20
N MET A 95 -8.37 4.30 0.25
CA MET A 95 -7.44 5.43 0.42
C MET A 95 -8.17 6.76 0.58
N ASN A 96 -9.27 6.97 -0.16
CA ASN A 96 -10.10 8.16 -0.03
C ASN A 96 -10.83 8.19 1.32
N ALA A 97 -11.31 7.05 1.82
CA ALA A 97 -11.93 6.93 3.13
C ALA A 97 -10.94 7.25 4.25
N LEU A 98 -9.67 6.84 4.11
CA LEU A 98 -8.60 7.22 5.02
C LEU A 98 -8.39 8.74 5.07
N ASP A 99 -8.44 9.43 3.93
CA ASP A 99 -8.22 10.89 3.87
C ASP A 99 -9.46 11.72 4.26
N THR A 100 -10.67 11.22 3.96
CA THR A 100 -11.94 11.93 4.22
C THR A 100 -12.60 11.54 5.54
N GLY A 101 -12.16 10.45 6.17
CA GLY A 101 -12.78 9.88 7.37
C GLY A 101 -14.14 9.22 7.12
N ASN A 102 -14.51 8.94 5.86
CA ASN A 102 -15.81 8.37 5.52
C ASN A 102 -15.67 7.09 4.66
N PRO A 103 -15.92 5.89 5.23
CA PRO A 103 -15.84 4.63 4.49
C PRO A 103 -17.16 4.20 3.85
N SER A 104 -18.22 5.04 3.81
CA SER A 104 -19.58 4.61 3.46
C SER A 104 -19.72 3.88 2.12
N SER A 105 -18.88 4.19 1.14
CA SER A 105 -18.91 3.53 -0.18
C SER A 105 -18.51 2.06 -0.12
N LEU A 106 -17.70 1.66 0.88
CA LEU A 106 -17.15 0.32 1.02
C LEU A 106 -18.09 -0.67 1.71
N LYS A 107 -19.24 -0.22 2.23
CA LYS A 107 -20.07 -0.99 3.16
C LYS A 107 -20.53 -2.33 2.58
N ASP A 108 -20.99 -2.33 1.34
CA ASP A 108 -21.58 -3.52 0.73
C ASP A 108 -20.53 -4.45 0.11
N ASP A 109 -19.38 -3.88 -0.27
CA ASP A 109 -18.22 -4.55 -0.88
C ASP A 109 -17.35 -5.29 0.16
N CYS A 110 -17.49 -4.91 1.42
CA CYS A 110 -16.70 -5.43 2.53
C CYS A 110 -17.52 -6.32 3.46
N THR A 111 -16.81 -7.15 4.22
CA THR A 111 -17.41 -7.82 5.38
C THR A 111 -17.78 -6.79 6.45
N SER A 112 -18.85 -7.07 7.19
CA SER A 112 -19.24 -6.21 8.33
C SER A 112 -18.12 -6.10 9.35
N GLN A 113 -17.39 -7.18 9.62
CA GLN A 113 -16.26 -7.16 10.55
C GLN A 113 -15.17 -6.16 10.12
N PHE A 114 -14.71 -6.24 8.87
CA PHE A 114 -13.72 -5.31 8.35
C PHE A 114 -14.23 -3.86 8.35
N TYR A 115 -15.50 -3.66 7.97
CA TYR A 115 -16.10 -2.33 7.91
C TYR A 115 -16.12 -1.65 9.29
N GLU A 116 -16.50 -2.38 10.34
CA GLU A 116 -16.50 -1.86 11.72
C GLU A 116 -15.07 -1.57 12.24
N GLU A 117 -14.09 -2.42 11.90
CA GLU A 117 -12.68 -2.18 12.24
C GLU A 117 -12.13 -0.92 11.55
N LEU A 118 -12.50 -0.70 10.29
CA LEU A 118 -12.16 0.50 9.54
C LEU A 118 -12.79 1.74 10.18
N LEU A 119 -14.09 1.70 10.53
CA LEU A 119 -14.75 2.80 11.25
C LEU A 119 -14.03 3.15 12.55
N TYR A 120 -13.72 2.14 13.37
CA TYR A 120 -12.95 2.34 14.60
C TYR A 120 -11.58 2.99 14.33
N THR A 121 -10.88 2.55 13.28
CA THR A 121 -9.58 3.12 12.90
C THR A 121 -9.69 4.59 12.53
N LEU A 122 -10.70 4.96 11.74
CA LEU A 122 -10.92 6.35 11.30
C LEU A 122 -11.35 7.27 12.45
N MET A 123 -12.09 6.76 13.43
CA MET A 123 -12.51 7.55 14.61
C MET A 123 -11.35 7.86 15.55
N ASN A 124 -10.37 6.96 15.66
CA ASN A 124 -9.29 7.06 16.65
C ASN A 124 -7.96 7.55 16.08
N ASN A 125 -7.79 7.55 14.75
CA ASN A 125 -6.56 7.96 14.10
C ASN A 125 -6.83 9.03 13.06
N HIS A 126 -6.03 10.09 13.06
CA HIS A 126 -5.99 11.03 11.96
C HIS A 126 -5.02 10.51 10.90
N ILE A 127 -5.57 9.88 9.86
CA ILE A 127 -4.81 9.40 8.71
C ILE A 127 -5.03 10.40 7.58
N SER A 128 -3.98 10.77 6.85
CA SER A 128 -4.12 11.58 5.64
C SER A 128 -3.32 10.97 4.51
N CYS A 129 -4.02 10.79 3.40
CA CYS A 129 -3.59 10.07 2.21
C CYS A 129 -4.04 10.86 0.98
N LYS A 130 -3.48 12.06 0.80
CA LYS A 130 -3.88 12.96 -0.29
C LYS A 130 -3.45 12.42 -1.65
N LEU A 131 -4.28 12.66 -2.65
CA LEU A 131 -4.06 12.30 -4.05
C LEU A 131 -3.64 10.83 -4.23
N PRO A 132 -4.42 9.87 -3.69
CA PRO A 132 -4.04 8.47 -3.79
C PRO A 132 -4.12 8.01 -5.23
N ARG A 133 -3.15 7.18 -5.64
CA ARG A 133 -3.16 6.53 -6.95
C ARG A 133 -2.71 5.09 -6.81
N VAL A 134 -3.58 4.18 -7.23
CA VAL A 134 -3.26 2.75 -7.38
C VAL A 134 -2.60 2.56 -8.74
N HIS A 135 -1.38 2.01 -8.76
CA HIS A 135 -0.63 1.81 -10.01
C HIS A 135 -0.88 0.43 -10.63
N LYS A 136 -0.93 -0.61 -9.80
CA LYS A 136 -1.05 -1.99 -10.23
C LYS A 136 -1.62 -2.84 -9.10
N VAL A 137 -2.41 -3.84 -9.48
CA VAL A 137 -2.96 -4.87 -8.59
C VAL A 137 -2.65 -6.25 -9.20
N VAL A 138 -2.19 -7.19 -8.37
CA VAL A 138 -1.88 -8.58 -8.78
C VAL A 138 -2.37 -9.58 -7.73
N ILE A 139 -2.61 -10.82 -8.12
CA ILE A 139 -2.84 -11.93 -7.18
C ILE A 139 -1.49 -12.39 -6.62
N ALA A 140 -1.34 -12.36 -5.31
CA ALA A 140 -0.13 -12.79 -4.61
C ALA A 140 -0.28 -14.16 -3.93
N ASP A 141 -1.48 -14.52 -3.48
CA ASP A 141 -1.72 -15.81 -2.87
C ASP A 141 -3.16 -16.29 -3.11
N TYR A 142 -3.34 -17.60 -3.03
CA TYR A 142 -4.65 -18.25 -3.04
C TYR A 142 -4.65 -19.39 -2.05
N ARG A 143 -5.62 -19.38 -1.13
CA ARG A 143 -5.82 -20.43 -0.13
C ARG A 143 -7.26 -20.89 -0.15
N ARG A 144 -7.44 -22.19 0.01
CA ARG A 144 -8.75 -22.83 0.15
C ARG A 144 -8.70 -23.84 1.27
N SER A 145 -9.72 -23.83 2.11
CA SER A 145 -9.94 -24.79 3.19
C SER A 145 -11.42 -25.15 3.22
N GLY A 146 -11.77 -26.33 2.68
CA GLY A 146 -13.16 -26.75 2.57
C GLY A 146 -13.99 -25.81 1.69
N GLU A 147 -15.03 -25.22 2.29
CA GLU A 147 -15.93 -24.25 1.64
C GLU A 147 -15.40 -22.80 1.66
N GLU A 148 -14.36 -22.53 2.45
CA GLU A 148 -13.74 -21.21 2.52
C GLU A 148 -12.65 -21.07 1.46
N ALA A 149 -12.70 -19.98 0.71
CA ALA A 149 -11.67 -19.62 -0.24
C ALA A 149 -11.28 -18.15 -0.06
N MET A 150 -9.99 -17.87 -0.20
CA MET A 150 -9.43 -16.53 -0.05
C MET A 150 -8.37 -16.29 -1.11
N ILE A 151 -8.53 -15.20 -1.85
CA ILE A 151 -7.55 -14.66 -2.77
C ILE A 151 -6.89 -13.46 -2.08
N THR A 152 -5.56 -13.44 -2.01
CA THR A 152 -4.83 -12.27 -1.53
C THR A 152 -4.31 -11.50 -2.73
N PHE A 153 -4.83 -10.29 -2.92
CA PHE A 153 -4.29 -9.34 -3.88
C PHE A 153 -3.19 -8.49 -3.24
N GLN A 154 -2.24 -8.05 -4.05
CA GLN A 154 -1.30 -6.99 -3.69
C GLN A 154 -1.50 -5.79 -4.60
N ALA A 155 -1.53 -4.60 -4.00
CA ALA A 155 -1.65 -3.33 -4.72
C ALA A 155 -0.42 -2.45 -4.45
N SER A 156 0.16 -1.87 -5.50
CA SER A 156 1.15 -0.80 -5.38
C SER A 156 0.43 0.54 -5.43
N VAL A 157 0.56 1.34 -4.38
CA VAL A 157 -0.20 2.58 -4.18
C VAL A 157 0.77 3.71 -3.87
N GLN A 158 0.51 4.89 -4.42
CA GLN A 158 1.16 6.13 -3.98
C GLN A 158 0.15 7.07 -3.31
N TYR A 159 0.62 7.83 -2.33
CA TYR A 159 -0.15 8.91 -1.72
C TYR A 159 0.76 9.93 -1.07
N GLN A 160 0.25 11.13 -0.84
CA GLN A 160 0.94 12.21 -0.14
C GLN A 160 0.45 12.27 1.31
N LYS A 161 1.39 12.32 2.27
CA LYS A 161 1.03 12.57 3.68
C LYS A 161 0.75 14.05 3.91
N GLU A 162 -0.11 14.35 4.87
CA GLU A 162 -0.36 15.74 5.26
C GLU A 162 0.92 16.48 5.64
N ASN A 163 1.01 17.75 5.23
CA ASN A 163 2.14 18.65 5.49
C ASN A 163 3.49 18.18 4.93
N SER A 164 3.49 17.28 3.96
CA SER A 164 4.70 16.88 3.25
C SER A 164 4.48 16.88 1.74
N ASN A 165 5.43 17.42 0.98
CA ASN A 165 5.48 17.24 -0.49
C ASN A 165 6.04 15.86 -0.88
N TYR A 166 6.33 15.01 0.11
CA TYR A 166 6.84 13.66 -0.11
C TYR A 166 5.72 12.72 -0.57
N ILE A 167 5.92 12.09 -1.72
CA ILE A 167 5.06 11.01 -2.23
C ILE A 167 5.52 9.69 -1.62
N LYS A 168 4.68 9.07 -0.80
CA LYS A 168 4.93 7.75 -0.23
C LYS A 168 4.49 6.68 -1.22
N GLN A 169 5.40 5.77 -1.58
CA GLN A 169 5.10 4.55 -2.34
C GLN A 169 4.92 3.37 -1.37
N ALA A 170 3.71 2.85 -1.29
CA ALA A 170 3.29 1.78 -0.38
C ALA A 170 2.82 0.54 -1.15
N LYS A 171 2.84 -0.60 -0.46
CA LYS A 171 2.28 -1.85 -0.94
C LYS A 171 1.20 -2.30 0.02
N TYR A 172 0.05 -2.70 -0.47
CA TYR A 172 -1.05 -3.20 0.33
C TYR A 172 -1.34 -4.66 -0.01
N ALA A 173 -1.71 -5.44 1.00
CA ALA A 173 -2.32 -6.75 0.85
C ALA A 173 -3.84 -6.62 1.09
N ILE A 174 -4.63 -7.15 0.16
CA ILE A 174 -6.09 -7.11 0.20
C ILE A 174 -6.60 -8.54 0.19
N LYS A 175 -7.30 -8.96 1.25
CA LYS A 175 -7.90 -10.31 1.34
C LYS A 175 -9.32 -10.27 0.80
N TYR A 176 -9.51 -10.92 -0.34
CA TYR A 176 -10.80 -11.10 -0.99
C TYR A 176 -11.29 -12.52 -0.73
N SER A 177 -12.30 -12.65 0.11
CA SER A 177 -12.75 -13.93 0.64
C SER A 177 -14.14 -14.26 0.14
N TYR A 178 -14.38 -15.54 -0.10
CA TYR A 178 -15.65 -16.07 -0.57
C TYR A 178 -16.56 -16.31 0.63
N PHE A 179 -17.67 -15.57 0.72
CA PHE A 179 -18.62 -15.61 1.83
C PHE A 179 -19.97 -16.19 1.40
N LEU A 180 -20.65 -16.85 2.36
CA LEU A 180 -22.10 -17.02 2.35
C LEU A 180 -22.73 -15.81 3.07
N GLU A 181 -23.66 -15.10 2.42
CA GLU A 181 -24.49 -14.11 3.12
C GLU A 181 -25.53 -14.78 4.04
N MET A 182 -25.93 -14.08 5.12
CA MET A 182 -26.55 -14.67 6.33
C MET A 182 -27.85 -15.46 6.13
N GLY A 183 -27.93 -16.53 6.93
CA GLY A 183 -28.97 -17.55 7.06
C GLY A 183 -28.40 -18.87 7.57
N ALA A 184 -27.09 -19.09 7.39
CA ALA A 184 -26.37 -20.28 7.82
C ALA A 184 -26.18 -20.31 9.35
N LYS A 185 -27.09 -20.98 10.05
CA LYS A 185 -26.78 -21.56 11.36
C LYS A 185 -26.07 -22.89 11.13
N GLY A 186 -24.75 -22.88 11.26
CA GLY A 186 -23.97 -24.09 11.50
C GLY A 186 -23.38 -24.76 10.25
N GLU A 187 -22.18 -25.27 10.47
CA GLU A 187 -21.21 -25.84 9.52
C GLU A 187 -21.63 -27.18 8.87
N TYR A 188 -22.92 -27.57 8.93
CA TYR A 188 -23.37 -28.92 8.54
C TYR A 188 -24.78 -29.00 7.93
N GLU A 189 -25.33 -27.92 7.37
CA GLU A 189 -26.62 -28.02 6.68
C GLU A 189 -26.39 -28.25 5.18
N SER A 190 -26.53 -29.50 4.74
CA SER A 190 -26.52 -29.85 3.31
C SER A 190 -27.57 -29.00 2.59
N LEU A 191 -27.15 -28.18 1.61
CA LEU A 191 -28.05 -27.37 0.79
C LEU A 191 -29.16 -28.25 0.22
N ARG A 192 -30.43 -27.91 0.46
CA ARG A 192 -31.59 -28.61 -0.11
C ARG A 192 -32.31 -27.70 -1.10
N CYS A 193 -32.78 -28.28 -2.20
CA CYS A 193 -33.60 -27.56 -3.17
C CYS A 193 -34.89 -27.07 -2.48
N PRO A 194 -35.24 -25.78 -2.56
CA PRO A 194 -36.46 -25.26 -1.93
C PRO A 194 -37.74 -25.77 -2.61
N HIS A 195 -37.63 -26.27 -3.84
CA HIS A 195 -38.75 -26.80 -4.60
C HIS A 195 -39.02 -28.30 -4.31
N CYS A 196 -37.99 -29.14 -4.20
CA CYS A 196 -38.16 -30.59 -4.04
C CYS A 196 -37.44 -31.23 -2.84
N GLY A 197 -36.62 -30.48 -2.10
CA GLY A 197 -35.87 -30.97 -0.93
C GLY A 197 -34.63 -31.82 -1.25
N ALA A 198 -34.32 -32.05 -2.53
CA ALA A 198 -33.14 -32.81 -2.95
C ALA A 198 -31.83 -32.12 -2.52
N PRO A 199 -30.81 -32.88 -2.12
CA PRO A 199 -29.51 -32.31 -1.78
C PRO A 199 -28.86 -31.68 -3.03
N VAL A 200 -28.38 -30.44 -2.88
CA VAL A 200 -27.69 -29.69 -3.92
C VAL A 200 -26.19 -29.86 -3.70
N SER A 201 -25.57 -30.68 -4.55
CA SER A 201 -24.21 -31.18 -4.39
C SER A 201 -23.10 -30.26 -4.92
N SER A 202 -23.44 -29.13 -5.56
CA SER A 202 -22.43 -28.27 -6.19
C SER A 202 -22.76 -26.78 -6.11
N ILE A 203 -21.76 -26.01 -5.71
CA ILE A 203 -21.72 -24.56 -5.73
C ILE A 203 -21.85 -24.06 -7.18
N GLY A 204 -22.71 -23.05 -7.43
CA GLY A 204 -22.88 -22.42 -8.75
C GLY A 204 -23.99 -22.99 -9.65
N MET A 205 -24.72 -24.01 -9.20
CA MET A 205 -25.82 -24.61 -9.98
C MET A 205 -27.06 -23.70 -10.00
N LYS A 206 -27.47 -23.24 -11.20
CA LYS A 206 -28.67 -22.38 -11.36
C LYS A 206 -29.98 -23.17 -11.47
N VAL A 207 -29.92 -24.49 -11.66
CA VAL A 207 -31.07 -25.37 -11.90
C VAL A 207 -30.88 -26.68 -11.14
N CYS A 208 -31.95 -27.20 -10.54
CA CYS A 208 -31.90 -28.44 -9.75
C CYS A 208 -31.90 -29.68 -10.66
N PRO A 209 -30.91 -30.60 -10.54
CA PRO A 209 -30.86 -31.80 -11.38
C PRO A 209 -32.01 -32.79 -11.14
N ALA A 210 -32.69 -32.68 -10.00
CA ALA A 210 -33.73 -33.63 -9.59
C ALA A 210 -35.15 -33.18 -9.99
N CYS A 211 -35.39 -31.88 -10.21
CA CYS A 211 -36.73 -31.37 -10.50
C CYS A 211 -36.76 -30.19 -11.48
N ASP A 212 -35.62 -29.84 -12.09
CA ASP A 212 -35.45 -28.77 -13.08
C ASP A 212 -35.92 -27.37 -12.65
N SER A 213 -36.21 -27.16 -11.37
CA SER A 213 -36.54 -25.83 -10.84
C SER A 213 -35.30 -24.93 -10.87
N ALA A 214 -35.47 -23.67 -11.25
CA ALA A 214 -34.46 -22.65 -11.03
C ALA A 214 -34.13 -22.57 -9.53
N ILE A 215 -32.87 -22.80 -9.18
CA ILE A 215 -32.42 -22.70 -7.79
C ILE A 215 -32.10 -21.23 -7.54
N SER A 216 -33.01 -20.53 -6.88
CA SER A 216 -32.65 -19.34 -6.12
C SER A 216 -32.12 -19.80 -4.77
N PHE A 217 -30.82 -19.66 -4.54
CA PHE A 217 -30.29 -19.83 -3.21
C PHE A 217 -30.82 -18.68 -2.34
N ALA A 218 -31.45 -18.98 -1.21
CA ALA A 218 -31.69 -17.99 -0.14
C ALA A 218 -30.35 -17.45 0.44
N ILE A 219 -29.24 -18.08 0.05
CA ILE A 219 -27.87 -17.78 0.42
C ILE A 219 -27.16 -17.28 -0.84
N SER A 220 -26.98 -15.97 -0.98
CA SER A 220 -26.05 -15.39 -1.96
C SER A 220 -24.63 -15.75 -1.52
N ARG A 221 -23.90 -16.51 -2.34
CA ARG A 221 -22.46 -16.64 -2.19
C ARG A 221 -21.81 -15.53 -3.00
N THR A 222 -21.02 -14.69 -2.35
CA THR A 222 -20.34 -13.57 -3.01
C THR A 222 -18.95 -13.37 -2.43
N TRP A 223 -18.09 -12.75 -3.21
CA TRP A 223 -16.76 -12.38 -2.76
C TRP A 223 -16.80 -11.00 -2.11
N LYS A 224 -16.23 -10.88 -0.90
CA LYS A 224 -16.11 -9.60 -0.19
C LYS A 224 -14.70 -9.37 0.31
N VAL A 225 -14.34 -8.09 0.46
CA VAL A 225 -13.08 -7.72 1.10
C VAL A 225 -13.20 -7.93 2.61
N SER A 226 -12.26 -8.70 3.14
CA SER A 226 -12.23 -9.12 4.55
C SER A 226 -11.08 -8.51 5.34
N ASP A 227 -10.05 -7.98 4.68
CA ASP A 227 -8.90 -7.35 5.31
C ASP A 227 -8.14 -6.50 4.28
N ILE A 228 -7.61 -5.35 4.71
CA ILE A 228 -6.68 -4.51 3.93
C ILE A 228 -5.56 -4.08 4.86
N LYS A 229 -4.31 -4.40 4.52
CA LYS A 229 -3.14 -4.07 5.34
C LYS A 229 -2.00 -3.52 4.51
N GLU A 230 -1.37 -2.45 5.01
CA GLU A 230 -0.12 -1.96 4.46
C GLU A 230 1.01 -2.98 4.77
N MET A 231 1.80 -3.32 3.76
CA MET A 231 2.98 -4.18 3.88
C MET A 231 4.24 -3.32 4.04
N LEU A 232 5.02 -3.61 5.08
CA LEU A 232 6.30 -2.95 5.37
C LEU A 232 7.42 -3.41 4.42
#